data_AF-A0A7W4CQ77-F1
#
_entry.id   AF-A0A7W4CQ77-F1
#
_cell.length_a   1.000
_cell.length_b   1.000
_cell.length_c   1.000
_cell.angle_alpha   90.00
_cell.angle_beta   90.00
_cell.angle_gamma   90.00
#
_symmetry.space_group_name_H-M   'P 1'
#
loop_
_entity.id
_entity.type
_entity.pdbx_description
1 polymer ?
#
loop_
_entity_poly.entity_id
_entity_poly.type
_entity_poly.pdbx_seq_one_letter_code
_entity_poly.pdbx_strand_id
1 'polypeptide(L)'
;MSRPGDRVVGIQFLTLRPAGRFTVARPCRLFRLPGLLTGVLCCVPIQPDTRPEDRRGVHYGVGVTYDYLTDGSEIYRESFRIIREETNLERFPEDISRVVVRMVHASAATDLADDVDFTPGVVAAANAALRAGAPIFCDSSMVATGIIRSRLPRDNEVICHIKDPALAQLAADNGMTKTMAAIDLWLPRLDGAVVAIGNAPTALFRLLEVVAETGVRPAAVVGIPVGFVGAAESKAALAANSLGLEYLVVRGRRGGSALTVAAVNAIASVDELTNTSRQEG
;
A
#
# COMPACT_ATOMS: atom_id res chain seq x y z
N MET A 1 15.91 -32.86 -29.93
CA MET A 1 17.00 -32.65 -28.94
C MET A 1 17.48 -31.21 -29.17
N SER A 2 16.93 -30.16 -28.53
CA SER A 2 16.93 -29.82 -27.08
C SER A 2 18.39 -29.67 -26.61
N ARG A 3 18.94 -28.54 -26.15
CA ARG A 3 18.41 -27.44 -25.30
C ARG A 3 19.43 -26.24 -25.25
N PRO A 4 19.22 -25.17 -24.46
CA PRO A 4 19.41 -23.77 -24.84
C PRO A 4 20.64 -23.07 -24.22
N GLY A 5 21.00 -21.91 -24.77
CA GLY A 5 21.93 -20.95 -24.16
C GLY A 5 21.17 -19.79 -23.52
N ASP A 6 21.24 -19.69 -22.19
CA ASP A 6 20.79 -18.53 -21.44
C ASP A 6 21.81 -17.39 -21.57
N ARG A 7 21.31 -16.21 -21.93
CA ARG A 7 22.02 -14.93 -21.82
C ARG A 7 21.83 -14.42 -20.40
N VAL A 8 22.92 -14.12 -19.70
CA VAL A 8 22.89 -13.24 -18.52
C VAL A 8 23.48 -11.90 -18.91
N VAL A 9 22.65 -10.87 -18.79
CA VAL A 9 22.98 -9.45 -18.95
C VAL A 9 23.84 -9.04 -17.76
N GLY A 10 25.09 -8.66 -18.01
CA GLY A 10 26.01 -8.17 -16.99
C GLY A 10 25.78 -6.69 -16.69
N ILE A 11 25.41 -6.38 -15.44
CA ILE A 11 25.54 -5.02 -14.88
C ILE A 11 26.92 -4.96 -14.21
N GLN A 12 27.84 -4.25 -14.84
CA GLN A 12 29.17 -3.93 -14.28
C GLN A 12 29.02 -2.84 -13.23
N PHE A 13 29.39 -3.10 -11.97
CA PHE A 13 30.09 -2.12 -11.13
C PHE A 13 30.89 -2.87 -10.05
N LEU A 14 32.20 -3.02 -10.26
CA LEU A 14 33.15 -3.32 -9.19
C LEU A 14 34.53 -2.81 -9.59
N THR A 15 34.97 -1.68 -9.02
CA THR A 15 36.38 -1.28 -9.03
C THR A 15 36.92 -1.32 -7.61
N LEU A 16 37.65 -2.40 -7.28
CA LEU A 16 38.49 -2.49 -6.08
C LEU A 16 39.86 -1.86 -6.38
N ARG A 17 40.32 -0.94 -5.53
CA ARG A 17 41.73 -0.49 -5.50
C ARG A 17 42.45 -1.12 -4.30
N PRO A 18 43.72 -1.57 -4.43
CA PRO A 18 44.55 -1.96 -3.30
C PRO A 18 45.60 -0.87 -2.98
N ALA A 19 45.90 -0.65 -1.69
CA ALA A 19 47.27 -0.64 -1.14
C ALA A 19 47.35 -0.01 0.27
N GLY A 20 48.01 -0.72 1.19
CA GLY A 20 48.60 -0.18 2.41
C GLY A 20 49.55 -1.21 3.02
N ARG A 21 50.86 -1.05 2.79
CA ARG A 21 51.94 -1.95 3.27
C ARG A 21 52.29 -1.64 4.73
N PHE A 22 52.59 -2.67 5.53
CA PHE A 22 53.31 -2.52 6.81
C PHE A 22 54.70 -3.16 6.73
N THR A 23 55.69 -2.46 7.27
CA THR A 23 57.12 -2.83 7.34
C THR A 23 57.42 -3.45 8.69
N VAL A 24 58.19 -4.55 8.74
CA VAL A 24 58.66 -5.17 9.99
C VAL A 24 60.15 -4.89 10.21
N ALA A 25 60.52 -4.42 11.40
CA ALA A 25 61.90 -4.15 11.79
C ALA A 25 62.40 -5.11 12.89
N ARG A 26 63.31 -6.01 12.49
CA ARG A 26 64.58 -6.42 13.16
C ARG A 26 64.57 -7.23 14.50
N PRO A 27 65.67 -7.96 14.82
CA PRO A 27 65.63 -9.43 14.95
C PRO A 27 65.95 -9.95 16.36
N CYS A 28 65.56 -11.19 16.67
CA CYS A 28 65.97 -11.87 17.91
C CYS A 28 66.73 -13.19 17.66
N ARG A 29 67.69 -13.44 18.55
CA ARG A 29 68.83 -14.36 18.45
C ARG A 29 68.45 -15.85 18.49
N LEU A 30 69.19 -16.66 17.74
CA LEU A 30 69.13 -18.12 17.70
C LEU A 30 69.62 -18.76 19.01
N PHE A 31 68.89 -19.75 19.51
CA PHE A 31 69.43 -20.81 20.39
C PHE A 31 69.25 -22.17 19.70
N ARG A 32 70.31 -22.98 19.70
CA ARG A 32 70.43 -24.26 19.00
C ARG A 32 70.16 -25.41 19.97
N LEU A 33 69.26 -26.32 19.61
CA LEU A 33 69.18 -27.68 20.15
C LEU A 33 69.17 -28.66 18.97
N PRO A 34 69.93 -29.77 19.00
CA PRO A 34 70.06 -30.68 17.87
C PRO A 34 68.91 -31.68 17.84
N GLY A 35 68.24 -31.84 16.69
CA GLY A 35 67.47 -33.06 16.41
C GLY A 35 66.10 -32.96 15.74
N LEU A 36 65.52 -31.77 15.50
CA LEU A 36 64.24 -31.67 14.75
C LEU A 36 64.22 -30.53 13.74
N LEU A 37 63.57 -30.80 12.59
CA LEU A 37 63.35 -29.91 11.46
C LEU A 37 62.68 -28.59 11.86
N THR A 38 63.17 -27.52 11.23
CA THR A 38 62.94 -26.10 11.51
C THR A 38 61.55 -25.62 11.12
N GLY A 39 60.74 -25.18 12.09
CA GLY A 39 59.55 -24.35 11.89
C GLY A 39 59.53 -23.23 12.93
N VAL A 40 59.44 -21.98 12.49
CA VAL A 40 59.43 -20.81 13.39
C VAL A 40 58.04 -20.68 14.01
N LEU A 41 57.90 -21.11 15.26
CA LEU A 41 56.72 -20.80 16.09
C LEU A 41 56.98 -19.47 16.80
N CYS A 42 56.39 -18.39 16.30
CA CYS A 42 56.41 -17.10 16.96
C CYS A 42 55.32 -17.09 18.05
N CYS A 43 55.66 -17.50 19.26
CA CYS A 43 54.80 -17.30 20.43
C CYS A 43 54.85 -15.83 20.84
N VAL A 44 53.85 -15.05 20.43
CA VAL A 44 53.55 -13.76 21.07
C VAL A 44 52.69 -14.05 22.31
N PRO A 45 53.04 -13.57 23.51
CA PRO A 45 52.16 -13.69 24.66
C PRO A 45 50.91 -12.83 24.40
N ILE A 46 49.74 -13.47 24.41
CA ILE A 46 48.45 -12.78 24.44
C ILE A 46 48.39 -12.05 25.77
N GLN A 47 48.51 -10.72 25.76
CA GLN A 47 48.16 -9.93 26.94
C GLN A 47 46.63 -9.96 27.10
N PRO A 48 46.12 -10.14 28.33
CA PRO A 48 44.68 -10.08 28.57
C PRO A 48 44.21 -8.65 28.26
N ASP A 49 43.26 -8.54 27.32
CA ASP A 49 42.59 -7.28 26.99
C ASP A 49 41.84 -6.78 28.23
N THR A 50 42.39 -5.77 28.90
CA THR A 50 41.75 -5.09 30.01
C THR A 50 40.89 -3.95 29.47
N ARG A 51 39.66 -4.27 29.05
CA ARG A 51 38.58 -3.28 29.01
C ARG A 51 37.29 -3.82 29.63
N PRO A 52 36.52 -2.95 30.33
CA PRO A 52 35.51 -3.37 31.27
C PRO A 52 34.24 -3.86 30.57
N GLU A 53 33.52 -4.74 31.26
CA GLU A 53 32.22 -5.29 30.87
C GLU A 53 31.23 -4.22 30.42
N ASP A 54 30.82 -4.25 29.15
CA ASP A 54 29.47 -3.83 28.76
C ASP A 54 28.71 -5.03 28.17
N ARG A 55 27.55 -5.27 28.76
CA ARG A 55 26.72 -6.45 28.57
C ARG A 55 25.85 -6.26 27.33
N ARG A 56 25.91 -7.26 26.43
CA ARG A 56 25.06 -7.49 25.23
C ARG A 56 25.57 -6.86 23.93
N GLY A 57 26.71 -7.32 23.43
CA GLY A 57 27.13 -7.09 22.04
C GLY A 57 27.04 -8.39 21.23
N VAL A 58 26.02 -8.52 20.38
CA VAL A 58 26.05 -9.54 19.32
C VAL A 58 26.97 -9.01 18.23
N HIS A 59 28.16 -9.61 18.08
CA HIS A 59 29.06 -9.30 16.97
C HIS A 59 28.49 -9.90 15.68
N TYR A 60 27.86 -9.08 14.84
CA TYR A 60 27.67 -9.41 13.42
C TYR A 60 28.92 -9.01 12.64
N GLY A 61 29.55 -9.98 11.98
CA GLY A 61 30.74 -9.79 11.16
C GLY A 61 30.52 -8.81 9.98
N VAL A 62 31.63 -8.44 9.33
CA VAL A 62 31.77 -7.49 8.20
C VAL A 62 30.42 -7.11 7.56
N GLY A 63 29.89 -5.96 7.99
CA GLY A 63 28.55 -5.53 7.62
C GLY A 63 28.44 -5.20 6.12
N VAL A 64 27.43 -5.77 5.46
CA VAL A 64 26.99 -5.30 4.15
C VAL A 64 26.21 -4.01 4.36
N THR A 65 26.62 -2.93 3.72
CA THR A 65 25.88 -1.66 3.69
C THR A 65 25.18 -1.54 2.33
N TYR A 66 23.89 -1.27 2.35
CA TYR A 66 23.09 -0.97 1.16
C TYR A 66 22.90 0.55 1.05
N ASP A 67 22.93 1.08 -0.18
CA ASP A 67 22.61 2.47 -0.47
C ASP A 67 21.12 2.59 -0.83
N TYR A 68 20.35 3.33 -0.02
CA TYR A 68 18.92 3.54 -0.21
C TYR A 68 18.47 4.82 0.49
N LEU A 69 17.39 5.42 -0.02
CA LEU A 69 16.76 6.57 0.63
C LEU A 69 16.19 6.16 1.99
N THR A 70 16.49 6.95 3.02
CA THR A 70 15.98 6.74 4.39
C THR A 70 14.93 7.76 4.82
N ASP A 71 14.74 8.82 4.03
CA ASP A 71 13.70 9.83 4.25
C ASP A 71 12.41 9.42 3.54
N GLY A 72 11.34 9.21 4.32
CA GLY A 72 10.04 8.80 3.79
C GLY A 72 9.41 9.84 2.86
N SER A 73 9.58 11.13 3.12
CA SER A 73 9.01 12.20 2.30
C SER A 73 9.70 12.28 0.94
N GLU A 74 11.03 12.10 0.91
CA GLU A 74 11.81 12.00 -0.32
C GLU A 74 11.37 10.78 -1.15
N ILE A 75 11.16 9.62 -0.51
CA ILE A 75 10.65 8.42 -1.19
C ILE A 75 9.28 8.66 -1.82
N TYR A 76 8.35 9.28 -1.10
CA TYR A 76 7.02 9.60 -1.63
C TYR A 76 7.10 10.57 -2.82
N ARG A 77 7.89 11.63 -2.70
CA ARG A 77 8.04 12.62 -3.77
C ARG A 77 8.62 12.00 -5.03
N GLU A 78 9.68 11.21 -4.88
CA GLU A 78 10.32 10.55 -6.01
C GLU A 78 9.41 9.50 -6.65
N SER A 79 8.71 8.71 -5.83
CA SER A 79 7.72 7.75 -6.33
C SER A 79 6.63 8.44 -7.15
N PHE A 80 6.09 9.57 -6.70
CA PHE A 80 5.01 10.25 -7.40
C PHE A 80 5.50 10.97 -8.66
N ARG A 81 6.74 11.47 -8.67
CA ARG A 81 7.39 11.97 -9.89
C ARG A 81 7.46 10.87 -10.95
N ILE A 82 7.98 9.70 -10.60
CA ILE A 82 8.09 8.55 -11.51
C ILE A 82 6.71 8.13 -12.02
N ILE A 83 5.72 7.99 -11.13
CA ILE A 83 4.35 7.61 -11.53
C ILE A 83 3.77 8.59 -12.54
N ARG A 84 3.95 9.90 -12.34
CA ARG A 84 3.44 10.93 -13.26
C ARG A 84 4.14 10.92 -14.62
N GLU A 85 5.39 10.48 -14.68
CA GLU A 85 6.14 10.32 -15.93
C GLU A 85 5.74 9.04 -16.68
N GLU A 86 5.42 7.97 -15.95
CA GLU A 86 5.17 6.63 -16.53
C GLU A 86 3.68 6.30 -16.73
N THR A 87 2.76 7.09 -16.17
CA THR A 87 1.31 6.85 -16.24
C THR A 87 0.65 7.84 -17.19
N ASN A 88 -0.15 7.35 -18.14
CA ASN A 88 -0.98 8.23 -18.96
C ASN A 88 -2.13 8.82 -18.12
N LEU A 89 -2.03 10.11 -17.81
CA LEU A 89 -3.02 10.83 -17.00
C LEU A 89 -3.84 11.85 -17.79
N GLU A 90 -3.65 11.97 -19.11
CA GLU A 90 -4.20 13.05 -19.94
C GLU A 90 -5.72 13.16 -19.89
N ARG A 91 -6.42 12.02 -19.71
CA ARG A 91 -7.88 11.97 -19.68
C ARG A 91 -8.50 12.35 -18.33
N PHE A 92 -7.69 12.52 -17.29
CA PHE A 92 -8.21 12.76 -15.95
C PHE A 92 -8.19 14.26 -15.62
N PRO A 93 -9.31 14.80 -15.10
CA PRO A 93 -9.29 16.07 -14.38
C PRO A 93 -8.26 16.04 -13.24
N GLU A 94 -7.76 17.21 -12.82
CA GLU A 94 -6.67 17.31 -11.83
C GLU A 94 -6.98 16.59 -10.50
N ASP A 95 -8.21 16.73 -10.02
CA ASP A 95 -8.67 16.08 -8.79
C ASP A 95 -8.69 14.55 -8.92
N ILE A 96 -9.18 14.01 -10.03
CA ILE A 96 -9.16 12.58 -10.35
C ILE A 96 -7.72 12.09 -10.57
N SER A 97 -6.88 12.87 -11.23
CA SER A 97 -5.47 12.54 -11.50
C SER A 97 -4.70 12.27 -10.22
N ARG A 98 -4.88 13.09 -9.17
CA ARG A 98 -4.28 12.85 -7.84
C ARG A 98 -4.75 11.53 -7.21
N VAL A 99 -6.02 11.17 -7.39
CA VAL A 99 -6.58 9.90 -6.92
C VAL A 99 -5.94 8.73 -7.64
N VAL A 100 -5.84 8.80 -8.97
CA VAL A 100 -5.23 7.75 -9.82
C VAL A 100 -3.75 7.57 -9.51
N VAL A 101 -2.98 8.65 -9.33
CA VAL A 101 -1.56 8.58 -8.94
C VAL A 101 -1.39 7.79 -7.64
N ARG A 102 -2.24 8.06 -6.63
CA ARG A 102 -2.17 7.32 -5.35
C ARG A 102 -2.56 5.85 -5.50
N MET A 103 -3.51 5.54 -6.38
CA MET A 103 -3.89 4.17 -6.70
C MET A 103 -2.77 3.40 -7.41
N VAL A 104 -2.08 4.05 -8.37
CA VAL A 104 -0.91 3.48 -9.04
C VAL A 104 0.22 3.25 -8.04
N HIS A 105 0.48 4.21 -7.14
CA HIS A 105 1.47 4.04 -6.06
C HIS A 105 1.18 2.80 -5.19
N ALA A 106 -0.10 2.57 -4.84
CA ALA A 106 -0.50 1.45 -4.01
C ALA A 106 -0.42 0.08 -4.70
N SER A 107 -0.30 0.05 -6.04
CA SER A 107 -0.30 -1.19 -6.83
C SER A 107 0.94 -1.42 -7.68
N ALA A 108 1.79 -0.40 -7.85
CA ALA A 108 2.90 -0.37 -8.78
C ALA A 108 2.50 -0.75 -10.23
N ALA A 109 1.28 -0.40 -10.64
CA ALA A 109 0.73 -0.74 -11.95
C ALA A 109 0.31 0.53 -12.70
N THR A 110 1.17 1.05 -13.58
CA THR A 110 0.91 2.29 -14.36
C THR A 110 -0.25 2.12 -15.34
N ASP A 111 -0.42 0.92 -15.89
CA ASP A 111 -1.55 0.54 -16.74
C ASP A 111 -2.91 0.46 -15.99
N LEU A 112 -2.92 0.63 -14.66
CA LEU A 112 -4.16 0.73 -13.89
C LEU A 112 -5.00 1.93 -14.36
N ALA A 113 -4.33 3.01 -14.79
CA ALA A 113 -4.96 4.21 -15.29
C ALA A 113 -5.91 3.91 -16.46
N ASP A 114 -5.66 2.92 -17.30
CA ASP A 114 -6.53 2.60 -18.44
C ASP A 114 -7.86 1.99 -18.01
N ASP A 115 -7.91 1.36 -16.82
CA ASP A 115 -9.10 0.69 -16.31
C ASP A 115 -9.97 1.60 -15.43
N VAL A 116 -9.51 2.79 -15.02
CA VAL A 116 -10.28 3.67 -14.13
C VAL A 116 -11.52 4.22 -14.85
N ASP A 117 -12.69 4.14 -14.23
CA ASP A 117 -13.90 4.79 -14.73
C ASP A 117 -14.54 5.58 -13.59
N PHE A 118 -15.11 6.74 -13.88
CA PHE A 118 -15.48 7.71 -12.86
C PHE A 118 -16.55 8.69 -13.34
N THR A 119 -17.30 9.24 -12.40
CA THR A 119 -18.10 10.44 -12.63
C THR A 119 -17.28 11.70 -12.35
N PRO A 120 -17.47 12.80 -13.11
CA PRO A 120 -16.72 14.04 -12.88
C PRO A 120 -16.90 14.64 -11.48
N GLY A 121 -18.02 14.36 -10.80
CA GLY A 121 -18.36 14.91 -9.49
C GLY A 121 -17.85 14.09 -8.30
N VAL A 122 -17.28 12.89 -8.50
CA VAL A 122 -17.04 11.94 -7.40
C VAL A 122 -16.12 12.49 -6.30
N VAL A 123 -15.03 13.17 -6.68
CA VAL A 123 -14.08 13.72 -5.71
C VAL A 123 -14.71 14.88 -4.95
N ALA A 124 -15.39 15.78 -5.65
CA ALA A 124 -16.05 16.93 -5.04
C ALA A 124 -17.17 16.50 -4.08
N ALA A 125 -18.04 15.57 -4.50
CA ALA A 125 -19.15 15.07 -3.69
C ALA A 125 -18.66 14.33 -2.44
N ALA A 126 -17.69 13.42 -2.60
CA ALA A 126 -17.11 12.70 -1.48
C ALA A 126 -16.39 13.64 -0.50
N ASN A 127 -15.58 14.57 -1.00
CA ASN A 127 -14.86 15.51 -0.13
C ASN A 127 -15.82 16.42 0.64
N ALA A 128 -16.88 16.93 -0.02
CA ALA A 128 -17.91 17.73 0.62
C ALA A 128 -18.63 16.95 1.74
N ALA A 129 -19.02 15.71 1.47
CA ALA A 129 -19.65 14.84 2.47
C ALA A 129 -18.73 14.59 3.68
N LEU A 130 -17.46 14.28 3.44
CA LEU A 130 -16.49 14.06 4.52
C LEU A 130 -16.28 15.33 5.35
N ARG A 131 -16.19 16.51 4.71
CA ARG A 131 -16.09 17.80 5.43
C ARG A 131 -17.33 18.12 6.26
N ALA A 132 -18.50 17.66 5.82
CA ALA A 132 -19.76 17.74 6.56
C ALA A 132 -19.89 16.70 7.68
N GLY A 133 -18.92 15.79 7.84
CA GLY A 133 -18.91 14.77 8.90
C GLY A 133 -19.56 13.44 8.50
N ALA A 134 -19.82 13.21 7.21
CA ALA A 134 -20.42 11.95 6.75
C ALA A 134 -19.55 10.73 7.11
N PRO A 135 -20.16 9.57 7.44
CA PRO A 135 -19.42 8.35 7.69
C PRO A 135 -18.87 7.74 6.39
N ILE A 136 -17.86 6.88 6.54
CA ILE A 136 -17.33 6.01 5.48
C ILE A 136 -17.74 4.57 5.76
N PHE A 137 -18.57 3.99 4.90
CA PHE A 137 -18.93 2.57 4.98
C PHE A 137 -17.97 1.70 4.18
N CYS A 138 -17.45 0.66 4.83
CA CYS A 138 -16.44 -0.23 4.26
C CYS A 138 -16.94 -1.67 4.23
N ASP A 139 -16.84 -2.32 3.06
CA ASP A 139 -17.27 -3.72 2.88
C ASP A 139 -16.40 -4.74 3.64
N SER A 140 -15.15 -4.38 3.94
CA SER A 140 -14.16 -5.27 4.52
C SER A 140 -13.31 -4.57 5.57
N SER A 141 -12.80 -5.35 6.54
CA SER A 141 -11.93 -4.81 7.59
C SER A 141 -10.62 -4.27 7.04
N MET A 142 -10.12 -4.81 5.91
CA MET A 142 -8.90 -4.30 5.28
C MET A 142 -9.09 -2.88 4.76
N VAL A 143 -10.24 -2.59 4.12
CA VAL A 143 -10.57 -1.23 3.69
C VAL A 143 -10.70 -0.31 4.90
N ALA A 144 -11.47 -0.72 5.91
CA ALA A 144 -11.70 0.09 7.10
C ALA A 144 -10.40 0.45 7.85
N THR A 145 -9.49 -0.51 8.01
CA THR A 145 -8.20 -0.31 8.70
C THR A 145 -7.24 0.55 7.88
N GLY A 146 -7.29 0.49 6.55
CA GLY A 146 -6.36 1.22 5.68
C GLY A 146 -6.65 2.72 5.57
N ILE A 147 -7.87 3.17 5.91
CA ILE A 147 -8.23 4.59 5.88
C ILE A 147 -7.42 5.34 6.95
N ILE A 148 -6.60 6.29 6.49
CA ILE A 148 -5.66 7.03 7.32
C ILE A 148 -6.43 8.14 8.05
N ARG A 149 -6.61 7.99 9.35
CA ARG A 149 -7.41 8.92 10.17
C ARG A 149 -6.92 10.36 10.10
N SER A 150 -5.60 10.57 10.07
CA SER A 150 -5.01 11.91 9.98
C SER A 150 -5.20 12.60 8.62
N ARG A 151 -5.71 11.89 7.59
CA ARG A 151 -6.10 12.46 6.30
C ARG A 151 -7.58 12.82 6.23
N LEU A 152 -8.38 12.45 7.21
CA LEU A 152 -9.81 12.79 7.24
C LEU A 152 -9.98 14.27 7.61
N PRO A 153 -10.92 14.99 6.98
CA PRO A 153 -11.15 16.40 7.25
C PRO A 153 -11.90 16.66 8.57
N ARG A 154 -12.53 15.63 9.14
CA ARG A 154 -13.22 15.61 10.43
C ARG A 154 -12.92 14.28 11.13
N ASP A 155 -13.49 14.09 12.31
CA ASP A 155 -13.55 12.77 12.96
C ASP A 155 -14.61 11.88 12.29
N ASN A 156 -14.46 11.64 10.98
CA ASN A 156 -15.38 10.82 10.21
C ASN A 156 -15.32 9.38 10.72
N GLU A 157 -16.48 8.81 11.04
CA GLU A 157 -16.59 7.40 11.39
C GLU A 157 -16.21 6.53 10.18
N VAL A 158 -15.40 5.49 10.43
CA VAL A 158 -15.11 4.45 9.44
C VAL A 158 -15.75 3.17 9.93
N ILE A 159 -16.82 2.76 9.25
CA ILE A 159 -17.76 1.74 9.73
C ILE A 159 -17.62 0.49 8.88
N CYS A 160 -17.43 -0.67 9.52
CA CYS A 160 -17.39 -1.96 8.85
C CYS A 160 -18.04 -3.02 9.73
N HIS A 161 -19.17 -3.55 9.28
CA HIS A 161 -19.94 -4.55 10.02
C HIS A 161 -19.47 -5.99 9.78
N ILE A 162 -18.46 -6.25 8.95
CA ILE A 162 -18.11 -7.62 8.53
C ILE A 162 -17.73 -8.57 9.68
N LYS A 163 -17.35 -8.00 10.84
CA LYS A 163 -17.03 -8.72 12.08
C LYS A 163 -18.19 -8.81 13.08
N ASP A 164 -19.34 -8.23 12.77
CA ASP A 164 -20.52 -8.34 13.62
C ASP A 164 -20.92 -9.82 13.75
N PRO A 165 -21.01 -10.36 14.98
CA PRO A 165 -21.34 -11.77 15.20
C PRO A 165 -22.74 -12.13 14.68
N ALA A 166 -23.69 -11.19 14.67
CA ALA A 166 -25.06 -11.42 14.18
C ALA A 166 -25.13 -11.51 12.64
N LEU A 167 -24.13 -10.98 11.94
CA LEU A 167 -24.13 -10.88 10.48
C LEU A 167 -24.13 -12.23 9.77
N ALA A 168 -23.49 -13.24 10.36
CA ALA A 168 -23.47 -14.58 9.80
C ALA A 168 -24.87 -15.21 9.76
N GLN A 169 -25.63 -15.04 10.84
CA GLN A 169 -26.99 -15.54 10.92
C GLN A 169 -27.92 -14.74 10.00
N LEU A 170 -27.82 -13.41 10.02
CA LEU A 170 -28.61 -12.53 9.14
C LEU A 170 -28.40 -12.88 7.66
N ALA A 171 -27.16 -13.14 7.26
CA ALA A 171 -26.83 -13.54 5.91
C ALA A 171 -27.46 -14.91 5.55
N ALA A 172 -27.37 -15.89 6.45
CA ALA A 172 -27.95 -17.21 6.24
C ALA A 172 -29.49 -17.16 6.11
N ASP A 173 -30.16 -16.42 7.00
CA ASP A 173 -31.62 -16.32 7.05
C ASP A 173 -32.21 -15.68 5.78
N ASN A 174 -31.44 -14.82 5.11
CA ASN A 174 -31.88 -14.09 3.91
C ASN A 174 -31.24 -14.63 2.62
N GLY A 175 -30.48 -15.72 2.66
CA GLY A 175 -29.82 -16.28 1.48
C GLY A 175 -28.77 -15.35 0.84
N MET A 176 -28.09 -14.55 1.67
CA MET A 176 -27.16 -13.49 1.27
C MET A 176 -25.72 -13.84 1.65
N THR A 177 -24.74 -13.13 1.07
CA THR A 177 -23.40 -13.10 1.66
C THR A 177 -23.37 -12.17 2.87
N LYS A 178 -22.40 -12.35 3.78
CA LYS A 178 -22.21 -11.43 4.92
C LYS A 178 -22.08 -9.97 4.47
N THR A 179 -21.35 -9.74 3.38
CA THR A 179 -21.15 -8.40 2.83
C THR A 179 -22.43 -7.78 2.26
N MET A 180 -23.35 -8.57 1.70
CA MET A 180 -24.68 -8.10 1.32
C MET A 180 -25.51 -7.72 2.55
N ALA A 181 -25.58 -8.61 3.55
CA ALA A 181 -26.28 -8.34 4.80
C ALA A 181 -25.71 -7.09 5.51
N ALA A 182 -24.42 -6.80 5.35
CA ALA A 182 -23.80 -5.61 5.93
C ALA A 182 -24.30 -4.32 5.26
N ILE A 183 -24.60 -4.34 3.96
CA ILE A 183 -25.23 -3.21 3.25
C ILE A 183 -26.58 -2.88 3.88
N ASP A 184 -27.39 -3.90 4.17
CA ASP A 184 -28.71 -3.70 4.77
C ASP A 184 -28.61 -3.01 6.14
N LEU A 185 -27.55 -3.30 6.92
CA LEU A 185 -27.26 -2.62 8.18
C LEU A 185 -26.79 -1.16 8.00
N TRP A 186 -26.32 -0.76 6.81
CA TRP A 186 -25.91 0.62 6.53
C TRP A 186 -27.09 1.53 6.25
N LEU A 187 -28.21 0.98 5.76
CA LEU A 187 -29.37 1.71 5.27
C LEU A 187 -29.80 2.92 6.15
N PRO A 188 -29.89 2.80 7.49
CA PRO A 188 -30.32 3.93 8.34
C PRO A 188 -29.41 5.16 8.30
N ARG A 189 -28.16 5.02 7.82
CA ARG A 189 -27.13 6.06 7.80
C ARG A 189 -26.46 6.19 6.42
N LEU A 190 -27.01 5.52 5.39
CA LEU A 190 -26.39 5.42 4.06
C LEU A 190 -26.53 6.71 3.24
N ASP A 191 -27.58 7.50 3.49
CA ASP A 191 -27.83 8.75 2.77
C ASP A 191 -26.70 9.75 3.02
N GLY A 192 -26.12 10.29 1.94
CA GLY A 192 -24.99 11.22 2.01
C GLY A 192 -23.68 10.60 2.50
N ALA A 193 -23.61 9.30 2.77
CA ALA A 193 -22.37 8.63 3.20
C ALA A 193 -21.39 8.43 2.04
N VAL A 194 -20.11 8.24 2.38
CA VAL A 194 -19.12 7.75 1.42
C VAL A 194 -19.05 6.23 1.53
N VAL A 195 -19.20 5.52 0.41
CA VAL A 195 -19.16 4.06 0.38
C VAL A 195 -17.87 3.58 -0.26
N ALA A 196 -17.16 2.67 0.39
CA ALA A 196 -15.88 2.11 -0.04
C ALA A 196 -15.98 0.58 -0.10
N ILE A 197 -16.15 0.04 -1.30
CA ILE A 197 -16.27 -1.40 -1.55
C ILE A 197 -15.00 -1.86 -2.26
N GLY A 198 -14.12 -2.52 -1.52
CA GLY A 198 -12.81 -2.92 -2.03
C GLY A 198 -12.59 -4.41 -2.17
N ASN A 199 -13.52 -5.26 -1.71
CA ASN A 199 -13.32 -6.70 -1.69
C ASN A 199 -14.47 -7.48 -2.31
N ALA A 200 -15.72 -7.17 -1.97
CA ALA A 200 -16.86 -8.03 -2.28
C ALA A 200 -17.75 -7.46 -3.40
N PRO A 201 -17.75 -8.09 -4.60
CA PRO A 201 -18.66 -7.72 -5.67
C PRO A 201 -20.14 -7.79 -5.28
N THR A 202 -20.51 -8.76 -4.44
CA THR A 202 -21.89 -8.92 -3.96
C THR A 202 -22.35 -7.75 -3.09
N ALA A 203 -21.45 -7.11 -2.33
CA ALA A 203 -21.79 -5.88 -1.62
C ALA A 203 -22.11 -4.74 -2.59
N LEU A 204 -21.39 -4.65 -3.72
CA LEU A 204 -21.65 -3.61 -4.70
C LEU A 204 -22.99 -3.84 -5.43
N PHE A 205 -23.31 -5.08 -5.80
CA PHE A 205 -24.64 -5.40 -6.33
C PHE A 205 -25.75 -5.05 -5.32
N ARG A 206 -25.60 -5.49 -4.06
CA ARG A 206 -26.59 -5.23 -3.03
C ARG A 206 -26.78 -3.75 -2.75
N LEU A 207 -25.70 -2.96 -2.80
CA LEU A 207 -25.79 -1.50 -2.70
C LEU A 207 -26.70 -0.92 -3.79
N LEU A 208 -26.52 -1.35 -5.04
CA LEU A 208 -27.33 -0.87 -6.16
C LEU A 208 -28.81 -1.27 -6.00
N GLU A 209 -29.08 -2.49 -5.56
CA GLU A 209 -30.45 -2.95 -5.24
C GLU A 209 -31.08 -2.07 -4.16
N VAL A 210 -30.40 -1.87 -3.04
CA VAL A 210 -30.89 -1.05 -1.92
C VAL A 210 -31.15 0.40 -2.36
N VAL A 211 -30.24 1.01 -3.12
CA VAL A 211 -30.43 2.37 -3.65
C VAL A 211 -31.64 2.43 -4.59
N ALA A 212 -31.81 1.44 -5.47
CA ALA A 212 -32.94 1.39 -6.40
C ALA A 212 -34.28 1.19 -5.67
N GLU A 213 -34.31 0.36 -4.63
CA GLU A 213 -35.51 0.05 -3.85
C GLU A 213 -35.95 1.22 -2.94
N THR A 214 -34.98 1.92 -2.34
CA THR A 214 -35.25 2.88 -1.26
C THR A 214 -35.10 4.34 -1.68
N GLY A 215 -34.37 4.61 -2.78
CA GLY A 215 -34.05 5.95 -3.25
C GLY A 215 -32.96 6.66 -2.44
N VAL A 216 -32.37 6.02 -1.44
CA VAL A 216 -31.30 6.56 -0.59
C VAL A 216 -30.05 6.76 -1.43
N ARG A 217 -29.31 7.86 -1.24
CA ARG A 217 -28.18 8.22 -2.11
C ARG A 217 -26.91 8.45 -1.30
N PRO A 218 -25.94 7.51 -1.31
CA PRO A 218 -24.58 7.81 -0.91
C PRO A 218 -24.05 9.04 -1.67
N ALA A 219 -23.24 9.86 -1.00
CA ALA A 219 -22.60 11.00 -1.65
C ALA A 219 -21.60 10.57 -2.73
N ALA A 220 -20.94 9.42 -2.53
CA ALA A 220 -20.05 8.82 -3.51
C ALA A 220 -19.81 7.33 -3.23
N VAL A 221 -19.56 6.57 -4.29
CA VAL A 221 -19.23 5.13 -4.23
C VAL A 221 -17.86 4.88 -4.86
N VAL A 222 -16.88 4.55 -4.02
CA VAL A 222 -15.60 3.96 -4.44
C VAL A 222 -15.81 2.45 -4.59
N GLY A 223 -16.26 2.03 -5.77
CA GLY A 223 -16.62 0.66 -6.11
C GLY A 223 -15.47 -0.07 -6.78
N ILE A 224 -14.49 -0.52 -6.01
CA ILE A 224 -13.27 -1.18 -6.53
C ILE A 224 -13.14 -2.62 -5.98
N PRO A 225 -14.20 -3.47 -5.96
CA PRO A 225 -14.01 -4.86 -5.58
C PRO A 225 -13.08 -5.58 -6.56
N VAL A 226 -12.17 -6.38 -6.01
CA VAL A 226 -11.34 -7.33 -6.76
C VAL A 226 -12.08 -8.66 -6.88
N GLY A 227 -11.87 -9.38 -7.98
CA GLY A 227 -12.36 -10.75 -8.07
C GLY A 227 -12.44 -11.30 -9.48
N PHE A 228 -12.56 -12.62 -9.55
CA PHE A 228 -12.75 -13.34 -10.80
C PHE A 228 -14.22 -13.61 -11.13
N VAL A 229 -15.12 -13.43 -10.16
CA VAL A 229 -16.57 -13.66 -10.28
C VAL A 229 -17.30 -12.42 -9.80
N GLY A 230 -18.12 -11.82 -10.65
CA GLY A 230 -18.99 -10.69 -10.32
C GLY A 230 -18.29 -9.33 -10.20
N ALA A 231 -16.95 -9.28 -10.07
CA ALA A 231 -16.24 -8.01 -9.89
C ALA A 231 -16.40 -7.09 -11.11
N ALA A 232 -16.13 -7.59 -12.32
CA ALA A 232 -16.26 -6.80 -13.53
C ALA A 232 -17.71 -6.34 -13.75
N GLU A 233 -18.65 -7.24 -13.50
CA GLU A 233 -20.09 -7.06 -13.71
C GLU A 233 -20.68 -6.06 -12.71
N SER A 234 -20.32 -6.16 -11.42
CA SER A 234 -20.80 -5.23 -10.38
C SER A 234 -20.31 -3.80 -10.61
N LYS A 235 -19.06 -3.64 -11.05
CA LYS A 235 -18.50 -2.32 -11.39
C LYS A 235 -19.11 -1.76 -12.67
N ALA A 236 -19.36 -2.59 -13.67
CA ALA A 236 -20.09 -2.19 -14.86
C ALA A 236 -21.53 -1.77 -14.53
N ALA A 237 -22.20 -2.48 -13.61
CA ALA A 237 -23.53 -2.10 -13.13
C ALA A 237 -23.52 -0.76 -12.38
N LEU A 238 -22.49 -0.49 -11.57
CA LEU A 238 -22.31 0.82 -10.94
C LEU A 238 -22.06 1.92 -11.98
N ALA A 239 -21.31 1.63 -13.04
CA ALA A 239 -21.00 2.63 -14.07
C ALA A 239 -22.18 2.94 -15.01
N ALA A 240 -23.02 1.94 -15.30
CA ALA A 240 -24.06 2.03 -16.32
C ALA A 240 -25.49 2.30 -15.78
N ASN A 241 -25.69 2.36 -14.46
CA ASN A 241 -27.03 2.57 -13.90
C ASN A 241 -27.54 4.01 -14.09
N SER A 242 -28.84 4.18 -13.92
CA SER A 242 -29.55 5.46 -13.97
C SER A 242 -29.88 6.04 -12.59
N LEU A 243 -29.24 5.54 -11.52
CA LEU A 243 -29.53 5.95 -10.13
C LEU A 243 -28.93 7.32 -9.78
N GLY A 244 -28.07 7.87 -10.65
CA GLY A 244 -27.44 9.18 -10.44
C GLY A 244 -26.42 9.19 -9.31
N LEU A 245 -25.72 8.08 -9.12
CA LEU A 245 -24.66 7.94 -8.12
C LEU A 245 -23.33 8.46 -8.66
N GLU A 246 -22.62 9.23 -7.83
CA GLU A 246 -21.22 9.56 -8.09
C GLU A 246 -20.34 8.35 -7.78
N TYR A 247 -19.43 7.99 -8.68
CA TYR A 247 -18.62 6.79 -8.52
C TYR A 247 -17.18 6.91 -9.02
N LEU A 248 -16.34 6.02 -8.49
CA LEU A 248 -15.02 5.69 -9.02
C LEU A 248 -14.83 4.18 -8.96
N VAL A 249 -14.47 3.58 -10.10
CA VAL A 249 -14.25 2.14 -10.25
C VAL A 249 -12.92 1.86 -10.98
N VAL A 250 -12.45 0.63 -10.85
CA VAL A 250 -11.41 0.05 -11.73
C VAL A 250 -12.06 -1.09 -12.50
N ARG A 251 -12.25 -0.94 -13.81
CA ARG A 251 -12.94 -1.92 -14.66
C ARG A 251 -12.28 -3.30 -14.62
N GLY A 252 -13.03 -4.33 -15.04
CA GLY A 252 -12.54 -5.70 -15.10
C GLY A 252 -12.34 -6.34 -13.72
N ARG A 253 -11.33 -7.19 -13.57
CA ARG A 253 -11.10 -7.99 -12.35
C ARG A 253 -10.23 -7.30 -11.30
N ARG A 254 -9.42 -6.33 -11.73
CA ARG A 254 -8.50 -5.59 -10.87
C ARG A 254 -9.29 -4.75 -9.87
N GLY A 255 -8.73 -4.58 -8.68
CA GLY A 255 -9.35 -3.84 -7.61
C GLY A 255 -8.64 -4.13 -6.31
N GLY A 256 -9.37 -4.07 -5.21
CA GLY A 256 -8.86 -4.53 -3.92
C GLY A 256 -8.86 -3.44 -2.87
N SER A 257 -8.65 -3.87 -1.63
CA SER A 257 -8.64 -2.98 -0.49
C SER A 257 -7.55 -1.91 -0.60
N ALA A 258 -6.36 -2.24 -1.09
CA ALA A 258 -5.27 -1.27 -1.25
C ALA A 258 -5.63 -0.12 -2.20
N LEU A 259 -6.20 -0.44 -3.37
CA LEU A 259 -6.65 0.56 -4.35
C LEU A 259 -7.81 1.41 -3.82
N THR A 260 -8.78 0.77 -3.16
CA THR A 260 -9.93 1.45 -2.55
C THR A 260 -9.47 2.43 -1.47
N VAL A 261 -8.59 1.98 -0.58
CA VAL A 261 -8.00 2.79 0.49
C VAL A 261 -7.18 3.94 -0.08
N ALA A 262 -6.37 3.68 -1.11
CA ALA A 262 -5.60 4.72 -1.78
C ALA A 262 -6.53 5.81 -2.35
N ALA A 263 -7.63 5.40 -3.00
CA ALA A 263 -8.59 6.32 -3.55
C ALA A 263 -9.27 7.18 -2.46
N VAL A 264 -9.81 6.55 -1.41
CA VAL A 264 -10.47 7.26 -0.29
C VAL A 264 -9.49 8.21 0.41
N ASN A 265 -8.25 7.78 0.66
CA ASN A 265 -7.23 8.62 1.29
C ASN A 265 -6.77 9.79 0.42
N ALA A 266 -6.82 9.66 -0.91
CA ALA A 266 -6.56 10.78 -1.83
C ALA A 266 -7.73 11.77 -1.83
N ILE A 267 -8.97 11.28 -1.84
CA ILE A 267 -10.19 12.11 -1.83
C ILE A 267 -10.32 12.90 -0.52
N ALA A 268 -9.98 12.29 0.62
CA ALA A 268 -10.15 12.90 1.93
C ALA A 268 -9.18 14.07 2.20
N SER A 269 -8.01 14.07 1.57
CA SER A 269 -6.93 15.03 1.81
C SER A 269 -6.73 15.98 0.64
N VAL A 270 -6.40 17.23 0.92
CA VAL A 270 -5.93 18.19 -0.10
C VAL A 270 -4.43 18.07 -0.37
N ASP A 271 -3.69 17.43 0.54
CA ASP A 271 -2.26 17.20 0.44
C ASP A 271 -1.98 15.81 -0.16
N GLU A 272 -1.20 15.80 -1.23
CA GLU A 272 -0.80 14.61 -1.96
C GLU A 272 0.39 13.90 -1.31
N LEU A 273 1.32 14.66 -0.69
CA LEU A 273 2.61 14.19 -0.21
C LEU A 273 2.63 13.86 1.28
N THR A 274 1.77 14.48 2.09
CA THR A 274 1.73 14.23 3.54
C THR A 274 0.51 13.42 3.96
N ASN A 275 0.60 12.73 5.09
CA ASN A 275 -0.54 12.03 5.69
C ASN A 275 -1.39 12.92 6.59
N THR A 276 -1.29 14.24 6.43
CA THR A 276 -2.04 15.21 7.22
C THR A 276 -3.08 15.89 6.34
N SER A 277 -4.32 15.98 6.82
CA SER A 277 -5.32 16.88 6.27
C SER A 277 -4.94 18.32 6.69
N ARG A 278 -3.89 18.91 6.08
CA ARG A 278 -3.54 20.30 6.40
C ARG A 278 -4.69 21.23 6.03
N GLN A 279 -5.47 21.62 7.03
CA GLN A 279 -5.85 23.00 7.31
C GLN A 279 -5.92 23.18 8.83
N GLU A 280 -4.88 23.81 9.39
CA GLU A 280 -5.05 24.60 10.60
C GLU A 280 -6.11 25.66 10.26
N GLY A 281 -7.19 25.71 11.06
CA GLY A 281 -8.26 26.69 10.91
C GLY A 281 -7.80 28.11 11.22
#